data_AF-A0A935V8J2-F1
#
_entry.id   AF-A0A935V8J2-F1
#
_cell.length_a   1.000
_cell.length_b   1.000
_cell.length_c   1.000
_cell.angle_alpha   90.00
_cell.angle_beta   90.00
_cell.angle_gamma   90.00
#
_symmetry.space_group_name_H-M   'P 1'
#
loop_
_entity.id
_entity.type
_entity.pdbx_description
1 polymer ?
#
loop_
_entity_poly.entity_id
_entity_poly.type
_entity_poly.pdbx_seq_one_letter_code
_entity_poly.pdbx_strand_id
1 'polypeptide(L)' 'MMGFDVNKARALHFTRMQQALEEGLKSIESARSPNEADAARQRAQRRMEELNRKWAETFGDEDGAGEA' A
#
# COMPACT_ATOMS: atom_id res chain seq x y z
N MET A 1 1.82 -15.77 -22.46
CA MET A 1 3.03 -15.04 -21.99
C MET A 1 2.74 -13.94 -20.96
N MET A 2 1.47 -13.60 -20.68
CA MET A 2 1.09 -12.51 -19.76
C MET A 2 1.19 -12.82 -18.25
N GLY A 3 1.05 -14.08 -17.80
CA GLY A 3 1.02 -14.40 -16.36
C GLY A 3 2.34 -14.26 -15.58
N PHE A 4 3.49 -14.17 -16.25
CA PHE A 4 4.79 -13.95 -15.58
C PHE A 4 4.99 -12.49 -15.17
N ASP A 5 4.37 -11.55 -15.89
CA ASP A 5 4.49 -10.11 -15.64
C ASP A 5 3.62 -9.70 -14.43
N VAL A 6 2.39 -10.21 -14.35
CA VAL A 6 1.46 -9.94 -13.24
C VAL A 6 2.02 -10.42 -11.90
N ASN A 7 2.63 -11.60 -11.83
CA ASN A 7 3.25 -12.10 -10.60
C ASN A 7 4.41 -11.21 -10.11
N LYS A 8 5.24 -10.70 -11.04
CA LYS A 8 6.30 -9.75 -10.71
C LYS A 8 5.75 -8.40 -10.27
N ALA A 9 4.72 -7.90 -10.97
CA ALA A 9 4.03 -6.67 -10.59
C ALA A 9 3.42 -6.79 -9.19
N ARG A 10 2.81 -7.94 -8.87
CA ARG A 10 2.22 -8.24 -7.56
C ARG A 10 3.28 -8.24 -6.46
N ALA A 11 4.42 -8.90 -6.69
CA ALA A 11 5.53 -8.88 -5.74
C ALA A 11 6.03 -7.45 -5.50
N LEU A 12 6.20 -6.66 -6.57
CA LEU A 12 6.60 -5.25 -6.46
C LEU A 12 5.57 -4.40 -5.72
N HIS A 13 4.27 -4.63 -5.95
CA HIS A 13 3.19 -3.96 -5.22
C HIS A 13 3.28 -4.24 -3.72
N PHE A 14 3.42 -5.50 -3.32
CA PHE A 14 3.57 -5.86 -1.91
C PHE A 14 4.84 -5.28 -1.28
N THR A 15 5.96 -5.26 -2.01
CA THR A 15 7.18 -4.57 -1.52
C THR A 15 6.93 -3.09 -1.27
N ARG A 16 6.23 -2.39 -2.17
CA ARG A 16 5.90 -0.96 -1.99
C ARG A 16 4.95 -0.74 -0.82
N MET A 17 3.99 -1.65 -0.62
CA MET A 17 3.08 -1.63 0.53
C MET A 17 3.83 -1.81 1.85
N GLN A 18 4.74 -2.78 1.91
CA GLN A 18 5.58 -3.01 3.09
C GLN A 18 6.45 -1.79 3.40
N GLN A 19 7.08 -1.19 2.40
CA GLN A 19 7.89 0.03 2.58
C GLN A 19 7.05 1.19 3.13
N ALA A 20 5.87 1.43 2.56
CA ALA A 20 4.97 2.48 3.03
C ALA A 20 4.52 2.27 4.49
N LEU A 21 4.28 1.01 4.87
CA LEU A 21 3.96 0.65 6.26
C LEU A 21 5.15 0.90 7.19
N GLU A 22 6.35 0.44 6.83
CA GLU A 22 7.57 0.64 7.63
C GLU A 22 7.90 2.13 7.83
N GLU A 23 7.78 2.94 6.78
CA GLU A 23 7.95 4.40 6.85
C GLU A 23 6.89 5.05 7.75
N GLY A 24 5.64 4.59 7.67
CA GLY A 24 4.56 5.00 8.54
C GLY A 24 4.85 4.71 10.01
N LEU A 25 5.25 3.47 10.31
CA LEU A 25 5.61 3.05 11.67
C LEU A 25 6.80 3.83 12.23
N LYS A 26 7.86 4.03 11.44
CA LYS A 26 9.01 4.88 11.84
C LYS A 26 8.58 6.32 12.12
N SER A 27 7.69 6.86 11.29
CA SER A 27 7.17 8.22 11.49
C SER A 27 6.35 8.33 12.77
N ILE A 28 5.53 7.31 13.07
CA ILE A 28 4.73 7.23 14.32
C ILE A 28 5.65 7.12 15.54
N GLU A 29 6.67 6.26 15.47
CA GLU A 29 7.66 6.09 16.55
C GLU A 29 8.43 7.39 16.82
N SER A 30 8.77 8.13 15.77
CA SER A 30 9.50 9.41 15.88
C SER A 30 8.66 10.60 16.33
N ALA A 31 7.33 10.45 16.42
CA ALA A 31 6.41 11.55 16.73
C ALA A 31 6.61 12.07 18.16
N ARG A 32 6.64 13.40 18.32
CA ARG A 32 6.83 14.06 19.63
C ARG A 32 5.51 14.41 20.32
N SER A 33 4.39 14.18 19.66
CA SER A 33 3.06 14.41 20.22
C SER A 33 2.03 13.42 19.65
N PRO A 34 0.90 13.21 20.35
CA PRO A 34 -0.21 12.40 19.82
C PRO A 34 -0.70 12.89 18.46
N ASN A 35 -0.81 14.21 18.28
CA ASN A 35 -1.24 14.82 17.02
C ASN A 35 -0.27 14.51 15.86
N GLU A 36 1.04 14.53 16.12
CA GLU A 36 2.05 14.16 15.12
C GLU A 36 1.98 12.66 14.76
N ALA A 37 1.76 11.80 15.76
CA ALA A 37 1.57 10.36 15.55
C ALA A 37 0.32 10.10 14.70
N ASP A 38 -0.79 10.78 14.98
CA ASP A 38 -2.02 10.67 14.18
C ASP A 38 -1.84 11.20 12.76
N ALA A 39 -1.14 12.31 12.59
CA ALA A 39 -0.79 12.80 11.26
C ALA A 39 0.09 11.80 10.50
N ALA A 40 1.02 11.12 11.18
CA ALA A 40 1.85 10.06 10.59
C ALA A 40 1.02 8.84 10.19
N ARG A 41 0.10 8.38 11.05
CA ARG A 41 -0.87 7.30 10.74
C ARG A 41 -1.69 7.63 9.50
N GLN A 42 -2.27 8.83 9.44
CA GLN A 42 -3.08 9.25 8.28
C GLN A 42 -2.27 9.32 6.99
N ARG A 43 -1.00 9.77 7.04
CA ARG A 43 -0.12 9.77 5.86
C ARG A 43 0.17 8.35 5.38
N ALA A 44 0.50 7.44 6.30
CA ALA A 44 0.77 6.03 5.98
C ALA A 44 -0.47 5.37 5.35
N GLN A 45 -1.64 5.58 5.96
CA GLN A 45 -2.92 5.07 5.44
C GLN A 45 -3.20 5.59 4.03
N ARG A 46 -3.13 6.91 3.81
CA ARG A 46 -3.35 7.49 2.47
C ARG A 46 -2.38 6.93 1.43
N ARG A 47 -1.13 6.67 1.82
CA ARG A 47 -0.13 6.09 0.93
C ARG A 47 -0.47 4.65 0.53
N MET A 48 -0.91 3.84 1.49
CA MET A 48 -1.34 2.46 1.23
C MET A 48 -2.59 2.43 0.33
N GLU A 49 -3.57 3.29 0.59
CA GLU A 49 -4.78 3.43 -0.24
C GLU A 49 -4.43 3.85 -1.68
N GLU A 50 -3.49 4.79 -1.85
CA GLU A 50 -3.00 5.21 -3.17
C GLU A 50 -2.35 4.05 -3.94
N LEU A 51 -1.53 3.24 -3.27
CA LEU A 51 -0.89 2.08 -3.88
C LEU A 51 -1.94 1.03 -4.29
N ASN A 52 -2.92 0.74 -3.42
CA ASN A 52 -4.01 -0.17 -3.74
C ASN A 52 -4.88 0.33 -4.90
N ARG A 53 -5.18 1.63 -4.94
CA ARG A 53 -5.91 2.22 -6.06
C ARG A 53 -5.12 2.08 -7.37
N LYS A 54 -3.82 2.36 -7.36
CA LYS A 54 -2.95 2.18 -8.54
C LYS A 54 -2.89 0.73 -9.01
N TRP A 55 -2.85 -0.21 -8.07
CA TRP A 55 -2.96 -1.64 -8.39
C TRP A 55 -4.28 -1.95 -9.08
N ALA A 56 -5.41 -1.52 -8.50
CA ALA A 56 -6.73 -1.72 -9.07
C ALA A 56 -6.92 -1.03 -10.43
N GLU A 57 -6.37 0.17 -10.64
CA GLU A 57 -6.39 0.85 -11.95
C GLU A 57 -5.61 0.05 -13.02
N THR A 58 -4.58 -0.70 -12.62
CA THR A 58 -3.71 -1.45 -13.54
C THR A 58 -4.19 -2.89 -13.76
N PHE A 59 -4.80 -3.51 -12.75
CA PHE A 59 -5.12 -4.96 -12.73
C PHE A 59 -6.55 -5.27 -12.25
N GLY A 60 -7.39 -4.27 -11.97
CA GLY A 60 -8.65 -4.39 -11.23
C GLY A 60 -9.78 -5.15 -11.90
N ASP A 61 -9.62 -5.60 -13.14
CA ASP A 61 -10.53 -6.54 -13.78
C ASP A 61 -10.19 -8.02 -13.47
N GLU A 62 -9.02 -8.33 -12.92
CA GLU A 62 -8.59 -9.72 -12.63
C GLU A 62 -8.76 -10.16 -11.16
N ASP A 63 -8.87 -9.22 -10.21
CA ASP A 63 -8.96 -9.54 -8.76
C ASP A 63 -10.39 -9.36 -8.18
N GLY A 64 -11.40 -9.00 -9.00
CA GLY A 64 -12.76 -8.64 -8.58
C GLY A 64 -13.85 -9.72 -8.66
N ALA A 65 -13.52 -10.99 -8.92
CA ALA A 65 -14.48 -12.09 -9.09
C ALA A 65 -14.33 -13.23 -8.07
N GLY A 66 -13.93 -12.92 -6.84
CA GLY A 66 -13.73 -13.92 -5.80
C GLY A 66 -13.89 -13.35 -4.40
N GLU A 67 -15.14 -13.02 -4.04
CA GLU A 67 -15.78 -13.18 -2.72
C GLU A 67 -16.90 -12.14 -2.58
N ALA A 68 -18.11 -12.58 -2.93
CA ALA A 68 -19.38 -12.01 -2.53
C ALA A 68 -19.99 -12.88 -1.42
#